data_AF-A0A9C8Q4I2-F1
#
_entry.id   AF-A0A9C8Q4I2-F1
#
_cell.length_a   1.000
_cell.length_b   1.000
_cell.length_c   1.000
_cell.angle_alpha   90.00
_cell.angle_beta   90.00
_cell.angle_gamma   90.00
#
_symmetry.space_group_name_H-M   'P 1'
#
loop_
_entity.id
_entity.type
_entity.pdbx_description
1 polymer ?
#
loop_
_entity_poly.entity_id
_entity_poly.type
_entity_poly.pdbx_seq_one_letter_code
_entity_poly.pdbx_strand_id
1 'polypeptide(L)'
;DLHGNITRKMVDAADVLVGFRTYPHVDMADTGTRAAQQLDDLMARGTSFAKAFRRLPFLVPIAWQSTRAEPGRAIYDLVVETEGGDVTSASFFFGFPAADFEGCGPTVICYGDTQSAADAAADCIEQAVLKAEPAFAGQTYDPDAGVIEAMRLAQTATRPVVLADTQDNPGAGGDSNTTGMLRALVRQGATRAALGNMVDSKAAAAAHVAGVDAEIDIALGGFSCIFGDAPYEARFVVESLSDGKLIASGPFYGGAHLDMGPSACLRIGDVRVVVTTHKAQMADLEMYRFVGIEPTEQAILVNKSSVHFRADFDPIAETILTCTAPGPMPVSPASLPFTKLARGMRMEPLGRAFDPQNAA
;
A
#
# COMPACT_ATOMS: atom_id res chain seq x y z
N ASP A 1 -9.10 -0.88 -10.29
CA ASP A 1 -8.01 -1.12 -9.33
C ASP A 1 -7.45 -2.52 -9.51
N LEU A 2 -6.12 -2.66 -9.56
CA LEU A 2 -5.44 -3.96 -9.69
C LEU A 2 -5.48 -4.81 -8.41
N HIS A 3 -5.87 -4.24 -7.27
CA HIS A 3 -6.19 -4.97 -6.05
C HIS A 3 -7.59 -5.58 -6.10
N GLY A 4 -8.34 -5.41 -7.20
CA GLY A 4 -9.66 -6.01 -7.36
C GLY A 4 -9.60 -7.53 -7.25
N ASN A 5 -10.38 -8.12 -6.33
CA ASN A 5 -10.63 -9.55 -6.31
C ASN A 5 -11.70 -9.89 -7.36
N ILE A 6 -11.28 -9.95 -8.63
CA ILE A 6 -12.20 -10.16 -9.75
C ILE A 6 -12.76 -11.58 -9.71
N THR A 7 -14.07 -11.72 -9.84
CA THR A 7 -14.73 -13.03 -9.81
C THR A 7 -15.21 -13.45 -11.20
N ARG A 8 -15.38 -14.76 -11.39
CA ARG A 8 -16.06 -15.33 -12.56
C ARG A 8 -17.38 -14.60 -12.85
N LYS A 9 -18.19 -14.39 -11.81
CA LYS A 9 -19.47 -13.68 -11.92
C LYS A 9 -19.34 -12.26 -12.49
N MET A 10 -18.28 -11.52 -12.13
CA MET A 10 -18.02 -10.19 -12.67
C MET A 10 -17.67 -10.25 -14.16
N VAL A 11 -16.81 -11.19 -14.57
CA VAL A 11 -16.42 -11.39 -15.98
C VAL A 11 -17.61 -11.83 -16.84
N ASP A 12 -18.47 -12.70 -16.30
CA ASP A 12 -19.65 -13.19 -17.02
C ASP A 12 -20.69 -12.07 -17.18
N ALA A 13 -20.83 -11.18 -16.19
CA ALA A 13 -21.81 -10.09 -16.19
C ALA A 13 -21.39 -8.84 -16.97
N ALA A 14 -20.10 -8.57 -17.11
CA ALA A 14 -19.58 -7.38 -17.80
C ALA A 14 -19.06 -7.74 -19.20
N ASP A 15 -19.33 -6.91 -20.22
CA ASP A 15 -18.81 -7.14 -21.57
C ASP A 15 -17.28 -7.05 -21.63
N VAL A 16 -16.70 -6.08 -20.93
CA VAL A 16 -15.26 -5.87 -20.74
C VAL A 16 -14.98 -5.36 -19.33
N LEU A 17 -13.84 -5.74 -18.76
CA LEU A 17 -13.28 -5.19 -17.52
C LEU A 17 -11.81 -4.83 -17.79
N VAL A 18 -11.38 -3.65 -17.33
CA VAL A 18 -10.01 -3.15 -17.54
C VAL A 18 -9.37 -2.80 -16.19
N GLY A 19 -8.17 -3.31 -15.95
CA GLY A 19 -7.40 -3.09 -14.73
C GLY A 19 -6.43 -1.90 -14.80
N PHE A 20 -6.04 -1.40 -13.62
CA PHE A 20 -4.89 -0.51 -13.49
C PHE A 20 -3.62 -1.29 -13.86
N ARG A 21 -2.61 -0.60 -14.40
CA ARG A 21 -1.31 -1.17 -14.75
C ARG A 21 -0.19 -0.76 -13.82
N THR A 22 -0.43 0.21 -12.94
CA THR A 22 0.61 0.75 -12.06
C THR A 22 0.27 0.53 -10.59
N TYR A 23 1.22 0.05 -9.79
CA TYR A 23 1.20 0.12 -8.32
C TYR A 23 2.57 0.58 -7.82
N PRO A 24 2.72 1.81 -7.30
CA PRO A 24 1.68 2.77 -6.89
C PRO A 24 0.76 3.24 -8.04
N HIS A 25 -0.53 3.43 -7.76
CA HIS A 25 -1.52 3.80 -8.78
C HIS A 25 -1.31 5.23 -9.27
N VAL A 26 -0.80 5.37 -10.49
CA VAL A 26 -0.64 6.67 -11.18
C VAL A 26 -1.30 6.67 -12.55
N ASP A 27 -1.94 5.57 -12.95
CA ASP A 27 -2.57 5.36 -14.26
C ASP A 27 -4.11 5.27 -14.18
N MET A 28 -4.73 5.87 -13.16
CA MET A 28 -6.19 5.80 -12.96
C MET A 28 -6.97 6.40 -14.14
N ALA A 29 -6.58 7.61 -14.58
CA ALA A 29 -7.19 8.28 -15.73
C ALA A 29 -6.89 7.54 -17.05
N ASP A 30 -5.68 7.04 -17.21
CA ASP A 30 -5.29 6.24 -18.38
C ASP A 30 -6.10 4.95 -18.46
N THR A 31 -6.37 4.31 -17.32
CA THR A 31 -7.25 3.13 -17.27
C THR A 31 -8.67 3.49 -17.68
N GLY A 32 -9.20 4.64 -17.22
CA GLY A 32 -10.50 5.13 -17.66
C GLY A 32 -10.55 5.34 -19.18
N THR A 33 -9.48 5.90 -19.75
CA THR A 33 -9.34 6.07 -21.21
C THR A 33 -9.32 4.73 -21.93
N ARG A 34 -8.53 3.75 -21.47
CA ARG A 34 -8.50 2.39 -22.02
C ARG A 34 -9.88 1.74 -21.96
N ALA A 35 -10.60 1.86 -20.83
CA ALA A 35 -11.94 1.32 -20.68
C ALA A 35 -12.95 1.97 -21.66
N ALA A 36 -12.86 3.28 -21.87
CA ALA A 36 -13.71 3.98 -22.83
C ALA A 36 -13.43 3.55 -24.28
N GLN A 37 -12.16 3.33 -24.64
CA GLN A 37 -11.76 2.81 -25.95
C GLN A 37 -12.34 1.41 -26.20
N GLN A 38 -12.24 0.51 -25.22
CA GLN A 38 -12.81 -0.84 -25.33
C GLN A 38 -14.34 -0.83 -25.50
N LEU A 39 -15.02 0.12 -24.86
CA LEU A 39 -16.46 0.32 -25.05
C LEU A 39 -16.78 0.80 -26.47
N ASP A 40 -16.01 1.73 -27.01
CA ASP A 40 -16.16 2.22 -28.39
C ASP A 40 -15.97 1.09 -29.41
N ASP A 41 -14.90 0.30 -29.25
CA ASP A 41 -14.62 -0.86 -30.10
C ASP A 41 -15.74 -1.91 -30.04
N LEU A 42 -16.28 -2.18 -28.84
CA LEU A 42 -17.42 -3.07 -28.63
C LEU A 42 -18.67 -2.58 -29.38
N MET A 43 -18.96 -1.28 -29.32
CA MET A 43 -20.10 -0.68 -30.01
C MET A 43 -19.91 -0.72 -31.54
N ALA A 44 -18.71 -0.42 -32.02
CA ALA A 44 -18.40 -0.41 -33.45
C ALA A 44 -18.48 -1.80 -34.09
N ARG A 45 -17.99 -2.84 -33.40
CA ARG A 45 -18.03 -4.23 -33.90
C ARG A 45 -19.40 -4.89 -33.76
N GLY A 46 -20.27 -4.39 -32.87
CA GLY A 46 -21.64 -4.86 -32.68
C GLY A 46 -21.79 -6.29 -32.13
N THR A 47 -20.70 -6.89 -31.66
CA THR A 47 -20.65 -8.25 -31.11
C THR A 47 -19.74 -8.30 -29.89
N SER A 48 -20.01 -9.19 -28.94
CA SER A 48 -19.20 -9.33 -27.71
C SER A 48 -17.82 -9.94 -27.99
N PHE A 49 -16.80 -9.55 -27.21
CA PHE A 49 -15.48 -10.18 -27.26
C PHE A 49 -15.54 -11.60 -26.67
N ALA A 50 -14.65 -12.48 -27.13
CA ALA A 50 -14.36 -13.70 -26.42
C ALA A 50 -13.66 -13.37 -25.10
N LYS A 51 -13.94 -14.14 -24.04
CA LYS A 51 -13.46 -13.85 -22.69
C LYS A 51 -12.66 -15.02 -22.15
N ALA A 52 -11.52 -14.72 -21.54
CA ALA A 52 -10.75 -15.67 -20.75
C ALA A 52 -10.55 -15.13 -19.32
N PHE A 53 -10.52 -16.04 -18.36
CA PHE A 53 -10.23 -15.73 -16.96
C PHE A 53 -9.49 -16.89 -16.34
N ARG A 54 -8.46 -16.55 -15.56
CA ARG A 54 -7.67 -17.46 -14.75
C ARG A 54 -7.60 -16.91 -13.34
N ARG A 55 -7.68 -17.78 -12.34
CA ARG A 55 -7.49 -17.42 -10.95
C ARG A 55 -6.25 -18.13 -10.43
N LEU A 56 -5.32 -17.36 -9.90
CA LEU A 56 -4.05 -17.87 -9.40
C LEU A 56 -4.27 -18.59 -8.05
N PRO A 57 -3.49 -19.64 -7.74
CA PRO A 57 -3.72 -20.49 -6.58
C PRO A 57 -3.01 -20.01 -5.29
N PHE A 58 -2.56 -18.75 -5.24
CA PHE A 58 -1.89 -18.16 -4.07
C PHE A 58 -2.21 -16.68 -3.92
N LEU A 59 -2.25 -16.18 -2.68
CA LEU A 59 -2.33 -14.75 -2.37
C LEU A 59 -0.94 -14.10 -2.41
N VAL A 60 -0.88 -12.83 -2.81
CA VAL A 60 0.35 -12.03 -2.81
C VAL A 60 0.27 -10.97 -1.71
N PRO A 61 1.20 -10.92 -0.74
CA PRO A 61 1.30 -9.83 0.22
C PRO A 61 1.31 -8.44 -0.43
N ILE A 62 0.53 -7.48 0.08
CA ILE A 62 0.42 -6.12 -0.51
C ILE A 62 1.79 -5.45 -0.66
N ALA A 63 2.71 -5.68 0.28
CA ALA A 63 4.07 -5.13 0.24
C ALA A 63 4.84 -5.53 -1.03
N TRP A 64 4.49 -6.65 -1.66
CA TRP A 64 5.19 -7.25 -2.81
C TRP A 64 4.40 -7.14 -4.12
N GLN A 65 3.35 -6.32 -4.18
CA GLN A 65 2.53 -6.16 -5.39
C GLN A 65 2.99 -5.01 -6.30
N SER A 66 4.08 -4.29 -5.97
CA SER A 66 4.49 -3.13 -6.78
C SER A 66 4.81 -3.53 -8.22
N THR A 67 4.32 -2.74 -9.18
CA THR A 67 4.62 -2.92 -10.60
C THR A 67 5.89 -2.18 -11.04
N ARG A 68 6.56 -1.47 -10.13
CA ARG A 68 7.87 -0.84 -10.36
C ARG A 68 9.04 -1.74 -9.99
N ALA A 69 8.80 -2.74 -9.15
CA ALA A 69 9.80 -3.69 -8.68
C ALA A 69 9.56 -5.07 -9.30
N GLU A 70 10.61 -5.88 -9.36
CA GLU A 70 10.48 -7.29 -9.75
C GLU A 70 9.77 -8.10 -8.66
N PRO A 71 8.99 -9.13 -9.03
CA PRO A 71 8.70 -9.57 -10.41
C PRO A 71 7.52 -8.82 -11.07
N GLY A 72 6.86 -7.91 -10.35
CA GLY A 72 5.68 -7.19 -10.82
C GLY A 72 5.93 -6.40 -12.10
N ARG A 73 7.08 -5.74 -12.23
CA ARG A 73 7.47 -5.00 -13.44
C ARG A 73 7.42 -5.88 -14.69
N ALA A 74 8.17 -6.99 -14.71
CA ALA A 74 8.21 -7.88 -15.86
C ALA A 74 6.84 -8.48 -16.21
N ILE A 75 6.00 -8.76 -15.20
CA ILE A 75 4.63 -9.27 -15.44
C ILE A 75 3.75 -8.19 -16.10
N TYR A 76 3.83 -6.94 -15.65
CA TYR A 76 3.02 -5.87 -16.26
C TYR A 76 3.55 -5.43 -17.63
N ASP A 77 4.86 -5.52 -17.87
CA ASP A 77 5.42 -5.39 -19.21
C ASP A 77 4.83 -6.45 -20.15
N LEU A 78 4.78 -7.71 -19.72
CA LEU A 78 4.13 -8.80 -20.46
C LEU A 78 2.63 -8.54 -20.70
N VAL A 79 1.90 -8.04 -19.69
CA VAL A 79 0.47 -7.69 -19.85
C VAL A 79 0.28 -6.66 -20.97
N VAL A 80 1.15 -5.65 -21.06
CA VAL A 80 1.11 -4.65 -22.12
C VAL A 80 1.48 -5.25 -23.48
N GLU A 81 2.53 -6.07 -23.54
CA GLU A 81 3.00 -6.73 -24.77
C GLU A 81 2.00 -7.77 -25.32
N THR A 82 1.14 -8.32 -24.45
CA THR A 82 0.12 -9.30 -24.82
C THR A 82 -1.04 -8.67 -25.61
N GLU A 83 -1.24 -7.35 -25.51
CA GLU A 83 -2.27 -6.66 -26.29
C GLU A 83 -1.82 -6.41 -27.74
N GLY A 84 -2.71 -6.67 -28.68
CA GLY A 84 -2.46 -6.52 -30.12
C GLY A 84 -2.88 -7.75 -30.92
N GLY A 85 -2.97 -7.58 -32.25
CA GLY A 85 -3.51 -8.62 -33.13
C GLY A 85 -4.95 -8.97 -32.72
N ASP A 86 -5.20 -10.25 -32.43
CA ASP A 86 -6.52 -10.76 -32.04
C ASP A 86 -6.84 -10.59 -30.54
N VAL A 87 -5.94 -9.99 -29.75
CA VAL A 87 -6.13 -9.73 -28.31
C VAL A 87 -6.44 -8.25 -28.10
N THR A 88 -7.69 -7.95 -27.72
CA THR A 88 -8.20 -6.59 -27.56
C THR A 88 -7.80 -5.98 -26.22
N SER A 89 -7.84 -6.78 -25.14
CA SER A 89 -7.40 -6.30 -23.83
C SER A 89 -6.89 -7.41 -22.92
N ALA A 90 -5.86 -7.10 -22.15
CA ALA A 90 -5.35 -7.95 -21.07
C ALA A 90 -5.24 -7.16 -19.76
N SER A 91 -5.56 -7.83 -18.65
CA SER A 91 -5.41 -7.26 -17.30
C SER A 91 -5.03 -8.35 -16.30
N PHE A 92 -4.02 -8.06 -15.49
CA PHE A 92 -3.66 -8.84 -14.31
C PHE A 92 -4.07 -8.05 -13.07
N PHE A 93 -4.74 -8.72 -12.14
CA PHE A 93 -5.13 -8.18 -10.84
C PHE A 93 -4.40 -8.99 -9.78
N PHE A 94 -3.63 -8.31 -8.93
CA PHE A 94 -3.00 -8.96 -7.77
C PHE A 94 -4.02 -9.43 -6.73
N GLY A 95 -5.20 -8.79 -6.69
CA GLY A 95 -6.20 -9.03 -5.67
C GLY A 95 -5.81 -8.45 -4.31
N PHE A 96 -6.82 -8.12 -3.51
CA PHE A 96 -6.64 -7.62 -2.16
C PHE A 96 -6.59 -8.81 -1.21
N PRO A 97 -5.43 -9.11 -0.60
CA PRO A 97 -5.21 -10.39 0.07
C PRO A 97 -5.82 -10.46 1.47
N ALA A 98 -6.57 -9.44 1.93
CA ALA A 98 -7.24 -9.44 3.23
C ALA A 98 -8.77 -9.43 3.12
N ALA A 99 -9.31 -10.02 2.05
CA ALA A 99 -10.75 -10.21 1.89
C ALA A 99 -11.15 -11.66 2.20
N ASP A 100 -12.01 -11.87 3.21
CA ASP A 100 -12.47 -13.21 3.61
C ASP A 100 -13.71 -13.65 2.83
N PHE A 101 -13.51 -14.09 1.58
CA PHE A 101 -14.55 -14.67 0.73
C PHE A 101 -13.98 -15.58 -0.35
N GLU A 102 -14.83 -16.43 -0.93
CA GLU A 102 -14.41 -17.51 -1.84
C GLU A 102 -13.70 -17.01 -3.10
N GLY A 103 -14.04 -15.82 -3.59
CA GLY A 103 -13.47 -15.22 -4.79
C GLY A 103 -12.16 -14.45 -4.57
N CYS A 104 -11.65 -14.39 -3.35
CA CYS A 104 -10.41 -13.67 -3.04
C CYS A 104 -9.20 -14.31 -3.75
N GLY A 105 -8.36 -13.48 -4.36
CA GLY A 105 -7.09 -13.90 -4.95
C GLY A 105 -6.76 -13.21 -6.28
N PRO A 106 -5.51 -13.37 -6.76
CA PRO A 106 -5.09 -12.78 -8.01
C PRO A 106 -5.80 -13.41 -9.21
N THR A 107 -6.03 -12.62 -10.25
CA THR A 107 -6.69 -13.08 -11.48
C THR A 107 -6.09 -12.46 -12.72
N VAL A 108 -6.13 -13.21 -13.82
CA VAL A 108 -5.86 -12.73 -15.17
C VAL A 108 -7.17 -12.74 -15.92
N ILE A 109 -7.47 -11.66 -16.63
CA ILE A 109 -8.56 -11.60 -17.61
C ILE A 109 -8.02 -11.12 -18.95
N CYS A 110 -8.52 -11.74 -20.02
CA CYS A 110 -8.19 -11.34 -21.38
C CYS A 110 -9.45 -11.35 -22.24
N TYR A 111 -9.51 -10.40 -23.16
CA TYR A 111 -10.56 -10.24 -24.16
C TYR A 111 -9.92 -10.26 -25.54
N GLY A 112 -10.55 -10.97 -26.48
CA GLY A 112 -10.04 -11.09 -27.84
C GLY A 112 -11.14 -11.37 -28.87
N ASP A 113 -10.77 -11.32 -30.14
CA ASP A 113 -11.69 -11.57 -31.24
C ASP A 113 -12.11 -13.04 -31.33
N THR A 114 -11.24 -13.95 -30.89
CA THR A 114 -11.52 -15.39 -30.81
C THR A 114 -11.23 -15.94 -29.43
N GLN A 115 -11.92 -17.02 -29.06
CA GLN A 115 -11.70 -17.70 -27.79
C GLN A 115 -10.25 -18.21 -27.66
N SER A 116 -9.67 -18.70 -28.77
CA SER A 116 -8.29 -19.18 -28.77
C SER A 116 -7.28 -18.07 -28.48
N ALA A 117 -7.50 -16.85 -28.98
CA ALA A 117 -6.63 -15.72 -28.71
C ALA A 117 -6.72 -15.27 -27.24
N ALA A 118 -7.96 -15.16 -26.72
CA ALA A 118 -8.19 -14.79 -25.32
C ALA A 118 -7.58 -15.82 -24.35
N ASP A 119 -7.76 -17.12 -24.61
CA ASP A 119 -7.20 -18.17 -23.76
C ASP A 119 -5.67 -18.22 -23.82
N ALA A 120 -5.06 -18.10 -25.00
CA ALA A 120 -3.61 -18.11 -25.14
C ALA A 120 -2.95 -16.91 -24.40
N ALA A 121 -3.56 -15.73 -24.49
CA ALA A 121 -3.13 -14.55 -23.76
C ALA A 121 -3.21 -14.75 -22.24
N ALA A 122 -4.34 -15.26 -21.75
CA ALA A 122 -4.56 -15.49 -20.33
C ALA A 122 -3.60 -16.56 -19.76
N ASP A 123 -3.38 -17.64 -20.51
CA ASP A 123 -2.45 -18.71 -20.13
C ASP A 123 -1.00 -18.19 -20.10
N CYS A 124 -0.60 -17.34 -21.06
CA CYS A 124 0.74 -16.76 -21.09
C CYS A 124 1.05 -15.96 -19.81
N ILE A 125 0.14 -15.05 -19.42
CA ILE A 125 0.29 -14.23 -18.23
C ILE A 125 0.20 -15.10 -16.96
N GLU A 126 -0.76 -16.04 -16.91
CA GLU A 126 -0.90 -16.97 -15.78
C GLU A 126 0.41 -17.74 -15.53
N GLN A 127 1.01 -18.31 -16.57
CA GLN A 127 2.26 -19.05 -16.45
C GLN A 127 3.42 -18.17 -15.99
N ALA A 128 3.49 -16.92 -16.46
CA ALA A 128 4.49 -15.96 -16.01
C ALA A 128 4.36 -15.67 -14.50
N VAL A 129 3.13 -15.45 -14.02
CA VAL A 129 2.86 -15.20 -12.59
C VAL A 129 3.15 -16.44 -11.74
N LEU A 130 2.75 -17.64 -12.19
CA LEU A 130 3.05 -18.89 -11.50
C LEU A 130 4.57 -19.14 -11.38
N LYS A 131 5.32 -18.88 -12.45
CA LYS A 131 6.78 -18.99 -12.46
C LYS A 131 7.44 -17.98 -11.50
N ALA A 132 6.83 -16.81 -11.35
CA ALA A 132 7.31 -15.74 -10.48
C ALA A 132 6.92 -15.92 -9.00
N GLU A 133 6.07 -16.90 -8.65
CA GLU A 133 5.57 -17.12 -7.28
C GLU A 133 6.65 -17.00 -6.19
N PRO A 134 7.83 -17.67 -6.29
CA PRO A 134 8.86 -17.60 -5.24
C PRO A 134 9.43 -16.19 -5.01
N ALA A 135 9.34 -15.30 -6.01
CA ALA A 135 9.88 -13.95 -5.95
C ALA A 135 8.92 -12.94 -5.27
N PHE A 136 7.68 -13.34 -4.99
CA PHE A 136 6.72 -12.53 -4.22
C PHE A 136 6.90 -12.66 -2.69
N ALA A 137 8.12 -12.95 -2.23
CA ALA A 137 8.50 -13.07 -0.83
C ALA A 137 9.71 -12.16 -0.53
N GLY A 138 9.44 -10.88 -0.26
CA GLY A 138 10.48 -9.90 0.04
C GLY A 138 10.95 -9.93 1.51
N GLN A 139 12.10 -9.29 1.76
CA GLN A 139 12.64 -9.14 3.11
C GLN A 139 11.86 -8.09 3.92
N THR A 140 11.53 -8.44 5.15
CA THR A 140 10.96 -7.52 6.14
C THR A 140 11.87 -7.40 7.35
N TYR A 141 11.76 -6.26 8.05
CA TYR A 141 12.44 -6.00 9.30
C TYR A 141 11.42 -5.87 10.43
N ASP A 142 11.71 -6.42 11.60
CA ASP A 142 11.03 -5.96 12.81
C ASP A 142 11.38 -4.48 13.08
N PRO A 143 10.59 -3.76 13.89
CA PRO A 143 10.78 -2.32 14.09
C PRO A 143 12.18 -1.91 14.54
N ASP A 144 12.81 -2.66 15.46
CA ASP A 144 14.14 -2.32 15.95
C ASP A 144 15.20 -2.56 14.89
N ALA A 145 15.17 -3.73 14.26
CA ALA A 145 16.12 -4.05 13.20
C ALA A 145 16.03 -3.06 12.03
N GLY A 146 14.81 -2.64 11.67
CA GLY A 146 14.58 -1.66 10.61
C GLY A 146 15.15 -0.29 10.94
N VAL A 147 14.95 0.20 12.17
CA VAL A 147 15.52 1.49 12.62
C VAL A 147 17.04 1.41 12.71
N ILE A 148 17.60 0.33 13.27
CA ILE A 148 19.05 0.13 13.37
C ILE A 148 19.69 0.14 11.97
N GLU A 149 19.09 -0.58 11.02
CA GLU A 149 19.60 -0.63 9.65
C GLU A 149 19.48 0.72 8.94
N ALA A 150 18.37 1.44 9.13
CA ALA A 150 18.20 2.79 8.59
C ALA A 150 19.24 3.76 9.17
N MET A 151 19.50 3.71 10.49
CA MET A 151 20.56 4.52 11.11
C MET A 151 21.94 4.18 10.56
N ARG A 152 22.23 2.90 10.31
CA ARG A 152 23.50 2.47 9.70
C ARG A 152 23.67 3.03 8.30
N LEU A 153 22.63 2.95 7.47
CA LEU A 153 22.63 3.47 6.10
C LEU A 153 22.70 5.00 6.07
N ALA A 154 22.00 5.68 6.98
CA ALA A 154 21.96 7.14 7.07
C ALA A 154 23.32 7.79 7.43
N GLN A 155 24.30 7.03 7.96
CA GLN A 155 25.63 7.57 8.27
C GLN A 155 26.38 8.07 7.05
N THR A 156 26.14 7.47 5.87
CA THR A 156 26.82 7.81 4.61
C THR A 156 25.86 8.28 3.52
N ALA A 157 24.55 8.17 3.74
CA ALA A 157 23.54 8.62 2.81
C ALA A 157 23.48 10.16 2.72
N THR A 158 23.18 10.66 1.51
CA THR A 158 22.88 12.08 1.28
C THR A 158 21.37 12.34 1.13
N ARG A 159 20.58 11.27 1.20
CA ARG A 159 19.12 11.22 1.02
C ARG A 159 18.49 10.41 2.16
N PRO A 160 17.22 10.66 2.53
CA PRO A 160 16.55 9.93 3.60
C PRO A 160 16.45 8.43 3.33
N VAL A 161 16.61 7.60 4.36
CA VAL A 161 16.18 6.21 4.34
C VAL A 161 14.71 6.16 4.72
N VAL A 162 13.87 5.53 3.88
CA VAL A 162 12.44 5.44 4.13
C VAL A 162 12.09 4.07 4.69
N LEU A 163 11.37 4.04 5.80
CA LEU A 163 10.81 2.85 6.42
C LEU A 163 9.32 2.78 6.10
N ALA A 164 8.89 1.76 5.36
CA ALA A 164 7.48 1.49 5.13
C ALA A 164 6.91 0.71 6.33
N ASP A 165 6.09 1.37 7.15
CA ASP A 165 5.30 0.72 8.20
C ASP A 165 4.07 0.05 7.55
N THR A 166 4.31 -1.11 6.93
CA THR A 166 3.35 -1.70 5.99
C THR A 166 2.09 -2.24 6.68
N GLN A 167 2.17 -2.54 7.98
CA GLN A 167 1.07 -3.22 8.68
C GLN A 167 0.04 -2.26 9.28
N ASP A 168 0.36 -0.97 9.31
CA ASP A 168 -0.55 0.09 9.71
C ASP A 168 -0.74 1.11 8.58
N ASN A 169 -1.06 0.60 7.39
CA ASN A 169 -1.32 1.39 6.19
C ASN A 169 -2.84 1.63 6.00
N PRO A 170 -3.35 2.87 6.09
CA PRO A 170 -4.78 3.15 5.91
C PRO A 170 -5.39 2.71 4.59
N GLY A 171 -4.63 2.78 3.49
CA GLY A 171 -5.15 2.34 2.19
C GLY A 171 -5.27 0.82 2.07
N ALA A 172 -4.73 0.06 3.02
CA ALA A 172 -4.95 -1.37 3.15
C ALA A 172 -5.96 -1.72 4.25
N GLY A 173 -6.59 -0.73 4.91
CA GLY A 173 -7.50 -0.96 6.03
C GLY A 173 -6.88 -0.68 7.40
N GLY A 174 -5.65 -0.17 7.46
CA GLY A 174 -5.04 0.28 8.71
C GLY A 174 -5.69 1.52 9.32
N ASP A 175 -5.33 1.81 10.56
CA ASP A 175 -5.87 2.95 11.32
C ASP A 175 -4.90 4.12 11.42
N SER A 176 -3.65 3.92 11.01
CA SER A 176 -2.58 4.90 11.06
C SER A 176 -2.23 5.36 12.47
N ASN A 177 -2.52 4.56 13.49
CA ASN A 177 -2.38 4.96 14.89
C ASN A 177 -1.51 4.01 15.72
N THR A 178 -0.92 2.97 15.14
CA THR A 178 -0.06 2.06 15.91
C THR A 178 1.30 2.69 16.17
N THR A 179 1.92 2.39 17.30
CA THR A 179 3.11 3.13 17.77
C THR A 179 4.39 2.31 17.78
N GLY A 180 4.37 1.09 17.24
CA GLY A 180 5.54 0.20 17.18
C GLY A 180 6.78 0.86 16.54
N MET A 181 6.63 1.56 15.41
CA MET A 181 7.74 2.27 14.78
C MET A 181 8.19 3.51 15.58
N LEU A 182 7.26 4.27 16.17
CA LEU A 182 7.60 5.40 17.04
C LEU A 182 8.44 4.93 18.24
N ARG A 183 8.02 3.84 18.88
CA ARG A 183 8.77 3.22 19.99
C ARG A 183 10.18 2.81 19.57
N ALA A 184 10.33 2.21 18.39
CA ALA A 184 11.64 1.81 17.88
C ALA A 184 12.54 3.03 17.60
N LEU A 185 12.02 4.06 16.91
CA LEU A 185 12.77 5.29 16.64
C LEU A 185 13.33 5.92 17.92
N VAL A 186 12.47 6.10 18.94
CA VAL A 186 12.89 6.72 20.19
C VAL A 186 13.86 5.83 20.97
N ARG A 187 13.56 4.53 21.10
CA ARG A 187 14.38 3.59 21.87
C ARG A 187 15.79 3.42 21.28
N GLN A 188 15.92 3.41 19.96
CA GLN A 188 17.22 3.32 19.29
C GLN A 188 17.96 4.66 19.19
N GLY A 189 17.32 5.78 19.60
CA GLY A 189 17.92 7.11 19.54
C GLY A 189 18.11 7.61 18.11
N ALA A 190 17.14 7.35 17.23
CA ALA A 190 17.15 7.88 15.87
C ALA A 190 17.19 9.42 15.90
N THR A 191 17.97 10.01 15.00
CA THR A 191 18.14 11.47 14.85
C THR A 191 17.67 11.91 13.47
N ARG A 192 17.21 13.16 13.37
CA ARG A 192 16.56 13.73 12.17
C ARG A 192 15.53 12.76 11.57
N ALA A 193 14.68 12.21 12.42
CA ALA A 193 13.69 11.23 12.02
C ALA A 193 12.29 11.85 12.04
N ALA A 194 11.46 11.48 11.05
CA ALA A 194 10.05 11.82 11.05
C ALA A 194 9.18 10.60 10.79
N LEU A 195 7.98 10.58 11.37
CA LEU A 195 6.96 9.56 11.18
C LEU A 195 5.64 10.21 10.81
N GLY A 196 4.96 9.69 9.78
CA GLY A 196 3.62 10.13 9.44
C GLY A 196 2.78 9.07 8.72
N ASN A 197 1.46 9.26 8.63
CA ASN A 197 0.65 10.13 9.50
C ASN A 197 0.24 9.32 10.73
N MET A 198 0.34 9.87 11.94
CA MET A 198 -0.24 9.30 13.16
C MET A 198 -1.65 9.88 13.36
N VAL A 199 -2.69 9.06 13.28
CA VAL A 199 -4.07 9.50 13.52
C VAL A 199 -4.33 9.52 15.01
N ASP A 200 -4.56 10.70 15.57
CA ASP A 200 -4.97 10.91 16.96
C ASP A 200 -5.57 12.31 17.14
N SER A 201 -6.90 12.39 16.99
CA SER A 201 -7.64 13.65 17.10
C SER A 201 -7.57 14.28 18.50
N LYS A 202 -7.38 13.47 19.55
CA LYS A 202 -7.25 13.97 20.92
C LYS A 202 -5.88 14.60 21.13
N ALA A 203 -4.82 13.96 20.64
CA ALA A 203 -3.47 14.51 20.68
C ALA A 203 -3.37 15.81 19.85
N ALA A 204 -3.97 15.84 18.66
CA ALA A 204 -4.03 17.06 17.85
C ALA A 204 -4.76 18.19 18.59
N ALA A 205 -5.94 17.92 19.18
CA ALA A 205 -6.67 18.91 19.96
C ALA A 205 -5.87 19.42 21.17
N ALA A 206 -5.18 18.52 21.90
CA ALA A 206 -4.33 18.89 23.03
C ALA A 206 -3.17 19.80 22.60
N ALA A 207 -2.53 19.51 21.47
CA ALA A 207 -1.47 20.34 20.90
C ALA A 207 -1.97 21.74 20.53
N HIS A 208 -3.16 21.84 19.91
CA HIS A 208 -3.79 23.12 19.57
C HIS A 208 -4.15 23.95 20.82
N VAL A 209 -4.61 23.31 21.90
CA VAL A 209 -4.88 23.99 23.17
C VAL A 209 -3.59 24.51 23.83
N ALA A 210 -2.52 23.73 23.79
CA ALA A 210 -1.24 24.08 24.41
C ALA A 210 -0.49 25.17 23.63
N GLY A 211 -0.55 25.13 22.29
CA GLY A 211 0.15 26.06 21.40
C GLY A 211 1.55 25.60 21.02
N VAL A 212 2.12 26.27 20.01
CA VAL A 212 3.50 26.05 19.55
C VAL A 212 4.49 26.34 20.69
N ASP A 213 5.59 25.60 20.72
CA ASP A 213 6.66 25.59 21.74
C ASP A 213 6.26 25.04 23.11
N ALA A 214 4.99 24.67 23.31
CA ALA A 214 4.55 24.06 24.56
C ALA A 214 5.03 22.60 24.69
N GLU A 215 5.28 22.18 25.94
CA GLU A 215 5.46 20.79 26.31
C GLU A 215 4.12 20.19 26.78
N ILE A 216 3.76 19.02 26.24
CA ILE A 216 2.55 18.29 26.62
C ILE A 216 2.90 16.85 27.01
N ASP A 217 2.39 16.40 28.16
CA ASP A 217 2.46 15.00 28.60
C ASP A 217 1.17 14.29 28.11
N ILE A 218 1.29 13.42 27.10
CA ILE A 218 0.14 12.75 26.48
C ILE A 218 0.44 11.27 26.18
N ALA A 219 -0.64 10.50 26.00
CA ALA A 219 -0.58 9.15 25.42
C ALA A 219 -0.96 9.25 23.94
N LEU A 220 0.02 9.04 23.04
CA LEU A 220 -0.18 9.16 21.59
C LEU A 220 -0.50 7.81 20.97
N GLY A 221 -1.53 7.73 20.12
CA GLY A 221 -1.85 6.55 19.33
C GLY A 221 -2.20 5.30 20.16
N GLY A 222 -2.07 4.12 19.54
CA GLY A 222 -2.19 2.82 20.19
C GLY A 222 -3.60 2.38 20.56
N PHE A 223 -4.63 2.94 19.91
CA PHE A 223 -6.04 2.68 20.23
C PHE A 223 -6.76 1.77 19.22
N SER A 224 -6.02 1.10 18.33
CA SER A 224 -6.56 0.06 17.41
C SER A 224 -6.69 -1.33 18.03
N CYS A 225 -6.36 -1.47 19.33
CA CYS A 225 -6.45 -2.74 20.05
C CYS A 225 -5.64 -3.88 19.41
N ILE A 226 -4.52 -3.56 18.76
CA ILE A 226 -3.60 -4.54 18.19
C ILE A 226 -2.79 -5.20 19.31
N PHE A 227 -2.70 -6.53 19.30
CA PHE A 227 -1.88 -7.26 20.27
C PHE A 227 -0.41 -6.83 20.17
N GLY A 228 0.19 -6.49 21.31
CA GLY A 228 1.56 -6.00 21.38
C GLY A 228 1.73 -4.51 21.05
N ASP A 229 0.64 -3.78 20.78
CA ASP A 229 0.63 -2.32 20.68
C ASP A 229 -0.16 -1.68 21.83
N ALA A 230 0.25 -0.48 22.22
CA ALA A 230 -0.33 0.32 23.28
C ALA A 230 -0.08 1.81 23.00
N PRO A 231 -0.83 2.74 23.61
CA PRO A 231 -0.50 4.16 23.52
C PRO A 231 0.95 4.43 23.94
N TYR A 232 1.59 5.42 23.31
CA TYR A 232 2.95 5.83 23.67
C TYR A 232 2.87 7.05 24.58
N GLU A 233 3.05 6.81 25.88
CA GLU A 233 3.06 7.84 26.92
C GLU A 233 4.40 8.54 26.99
N ALA A 234 4.43 9.82 26.67
CA ALA A 234 5.64 10.63 26.74
C ALA A 234 5.33 12.12 26.81
N ARG A 235 6.40 12.89 27.05
CA ARG A 235 6.40 14.34 26.87
C ARG A 235 6.78 14.70 25.45
N PHE A 236 5.96 15.51 24.81
CA PHE A 236 6.21 16.03 23.46
C PHE A 236 6.30 17.55 23.46
N VAL A 237 7.11 18.08 22.56
CA VAL A 237 7.11 19.52 22.21
C VAL A 237 6.23 19.71 20.97
N VAL A 238 5.34 20.70 21.01
CA VAL A 238 4.55 21.11 19.85
C VAL A 238 5.41 22.01 18.97
N GLU A 239 5.95 21.50 17.86
CA GLU A 239 6.79 22.31 16.95
C GLU A 239 5.95 23.17 15.99
N SER A 240 4.79 22.68 15.59
CA SER A 240 3.91 23.39 14.66
C SER A 240 2.46 22.91 14.78
N LEU A 241 1.55 23.76 14.31
CA LEU A 241 0.13 23.48 14.21
C LEU A 241 -0.36 23.76 12.79
N SER A 242 -1.31 22.98 12.33
CA SER A 242 -1.94 23.12 11.02
C SER A 242 -3.45 22.97 11.13
N ASP A 243 -4.19 23.64 10.24
CA ASP A 243 -5.64 23.46 10.13
C ASP A 243 -6.03 22.18 9.36
N GLY A 244 -5.02 21.47 8.81
CA GLY A 244 -5.19 20.18 8.13
C GLY A 244 -5.38 20.26 6.63
N LYS A 245 -5.49 21.46 6.06
CA LYS A 245 -5.73 21.61 4.61
C LYS A 245 -4.42 21.60 3.86
N LEU A 246 -4.32 20.72 2.88
CA LEU A 246 -3.18 20.64 1.97
C LEU A 246 -3.62 20.28 0.56
N ILE A 247 -2.78 20.65 -0.40
CA ILE A 247 -2.88 20.17 -1.78
C ILE A 247 -1.83 19.06 -1.90
N ALA A 248 -2.28 17.81 -2.05
CA ALA A 248 -1.41 16.66 -2.22
C ALA A 248 -0.97 16.59 -3.68
N SER A 249 0.14 17.25 -4.00
CA SER A 249 0.65 17.42 -5.36
C SER A 249 1.40 16.21 -5.92
N GLY A 250 1.72 15.23 -5.09
CA GLY A 250 2.41 14.02 -5.47
C GLY A 250 1.60 13.16 -6.44
N PRO A 251 2.24 12.26 -7.20
CA PRO A 251 1.60 11.63 -8.36
C PRO A 251 0.38 10.76 -8.05
N PHE A 252 0.31 10.18 -6.84
CA PHE A 252 -0.82 9.34 -6.43
C PHE A 252 -2.10 10.15 -6.21
N TYR A 253 -2.01 11.29 -5.50
CA TYR A 253 -3.17 12.14 -5.24
C TYR A 253 -3.44 13.15 -6.36
N GLY A 254 -2.46 13.45 -7.21
CA GLY A 254 -2.64 14.21 -8.44
C GLY A 254 -3.16 15.64 -8.23
N GLY A 255 -2.81 16.28 -7.12
CA GLY A 255 -3.27 17.63 -6.77
C GLY A 255 -4.59 17.66 -5.98
N ALA A 256 -5.00 16.54 -5.37
CA ALA A 256 -6.20 16.50 -4.55
C ALA A 256 -6.11 17.47 -3.36
N HIS A 257 -7.22 18.16 -3.08
CA HIS A 257 -7.38 18.93 -1.85
C HIS A 257 -7.77 17.98 -0.72
N LEU A 258 -6.90 17.84 0.27
CA LEU A 258 -7.13 17.00 1.43
C LEU A 258 -7.43 17.85 2.66
N ASP A 259 -8.23 17.28 3.56
CA ASP A 259 -8.54 17.85 4.87
C ASP A 259 -8.25 16.81 5.96
N MET A 260 -7.10 16.98 6.62
CA MET A 260 -6.62 16.14 7.71
C MET A 260 -7.17 16.56 9.08
N GLY A 261 -8.01 17.61 9.12
CA GLY A 261 -8.45 18.29 10.34
C GLY A 261 -7.29 18.93 11.11
N PRO A 262 -7.58 19.55 12.28
CA PRO A 262 -6.54 20.08 13.16
C PRO A 262 -5.41 19.07 13.35
N SER A 263 -4.20 19.50 13.05
CA SER A 263 -3.01 18.64 13.00
C SER A 263 -1.83 19.34 13.64
N ALA A 264 -0.81 18.58 14.01
CA ALA A 264 0.37 19.10 14.69
C ALA A 264 1.64 18.32 14.33
N CYS A 265 2.79 18.99 14.34
CA CYS A 265 4.08 18.33 14.48
C CYS A 265 4.40 18.20 15.97
N LEU A 266 4.45 16.97 16.47
CA LEU A 266 4.93 16.67 17.83
C LEU A 266 6.35 16.14 17.78
N ARG A 267 7.25 16.68 18.59
CA ARG A 267 8.63 16.20 18.71
C ARG A 267 8.90 15.56 20.05
N ILE A 268 9.62 14.43 20.03
CA ILE A 268 10.24 13.80 21.18
C ILE A 268 11.71 13.49 20.86
N GLY A 269 12.64 14.00 21.66
CA GLY A 269 14.06 13.98 21.28
C GLY A 269 14.29 14.65 19.93
N ASP A 270 14.83 13.92 18.95
CA ASP A 270 14.99 14.36 17.56
C ASP A 270 14.14 13.52 16.57
N VAL A 271 13.02 12.97 17.09
CA VAL A 271 11.98 12.29 16.33
C VAL A 271 10.75 13.19 16.26
N ARG A 272 10.25 13.45 15.05
CA ARG A 272 9.04 14.23 14.76
C ARG A 272 7.91 13.31 14.34
N VAL A 273 6.70 13.62 14.77
CA VAL A 273 5.49 12.87 14.45
C VAL A 273 4.46 13.82 13.86
N VAL A 274 4.03 13.51 12.64
CA VAL A 274 2.87 14.15 12.02
C VAL A 274 1.62 13.59 12.67
N VAL A 275 0.93 14.38 13.50
CA VAL A 275 -0.32 14.00 14.14
C VAL A 275 -1.50 14.61 13.39
N THR A 276 -2.48 13.79 13.05
CA THR A 276 -3.65 14.15 12.23
C THR A 276 -4.96 13.79 12.93
N THR A 277 -6.02 14.55 12.64
CA THR A 277 -7.37 14.26 13.14
C THR A 277 -8.09 13.24 12.26
N HIS A 278 -8.00 13.40 10.93
CA HIS A 278 -8.62 12.49 9.97
C HIS A 278 -7.63 11.49 9.41
N LYS A 279 -8.12 10.26 9.19
CA LYS A 279 -7.35 9.18 8.60
C LYS A 279 -7.18 9.39 7.10
N ALA A 280 -5.94 9.39 6.63
CA ALA A 280 -5.60 9.31 5.21
C ALA A 280 -4.37 8.42 5.01
N GLN A 281 -4.27 7.81 3.84
CA GLN A 281 -3.10 7.03 3.46
C GLN A 281 -1.91 7.95 3.24
N MET A 282 -0.77 7.68 3.90
CA MET A 282 0.45 8.43 3.61
C MET A 282 0.97 8.05 2.23
N ALA A 283 0.86 8.96 1.26
CA ALA A 283 1.34 8.74 -0.10
C ALA A 283 1.95 9.98 -0.77
N ASP A 284 2.18 11.05 -0.01
CA ASP A 284 2.55 12.36 -0.53
C ASP A 284 3.52 13.08 0.42
N LEU A 285 4.52 13.77 -0.13
CA LEU A 285 5.49 14.54 0.66
C LEU A 285 4.83 15.74 1.36
N GLU A 286 3.75 16.29 0.81
CA GLU A 286 3.00 17.39 1.42
C GLU A 286 2.37 16.99 2.76
N MET A 287 2.17 15.69 3.01
CA MET A 287 1.72 15.17 4.30
C MET A 287 2.77 15.26 5.41
N TYR A 288 4.02 15.61 5.11
CA TYR A 288 4.98 16.07 6.12
C TYR A 288 5.04 17.60 6.18
N ARG A 289 5.05 18.25 5.01
CA ARG A 289 5.24 19.71 4.89
C ARG A 289 4.10 20.54 5.45
N PHE A 290 2.87 20.03 5.44
CA PHE A 290 1.72 20.77 5.98
C PHE A 290 1.81 21.00 7.49
N VAL A 291 2.68 20.27 8.20
CA VAL A 291 3.08 20.52 9.60
C VAL A 291 4.55 20.96 9.72
N GLY A 292 5.14 21.49 8.64
CA GLY A 292 6.47 22.11 8.67
C GLY A 292 7.66 21.15 8.69
N ILE A 293 7.46 19.85 8.43
CA ILE A 293 8.57 18.90 8.30
C ILE A 293 8.98 18.83 6.83
N GLU A 294 10.22 19.19 6.50
CA GLU A 294 10.76 18.98 5.15
C GLU A 294 11.34 17.54 5.03
N PRO A 295 10.75 16.66 4.20
CA PRO A 295 11.19 15.26 4.10
C PRO A 295 12.64 15.09 3.65
N THR A 296 13.12 15.94 2.73
CA THR A 296 14.48 15.83 2.20
C THR A 296 15.57 16.21 3.21
N GLU A 297 15.19 16.88 4.30
CA GLU A 297 16.09 17.25 5.38
C GLU A 297 16.15 16.18 6.49
N GLN A 298 15.32 15.14 6.42
CA GLN A 298 15.34 14.04 7.38
C GLN A 298 16.39 13.00 6.98
N ALA A 299 16.98 12.34 7.98
CA ALA A 299 17.82 11.17 7.78
C ALA A 299 16.96 9.90 7.61
N ILE A 300 15.84 9.84 8.34
CA ILE A 300 14.93 8.70 8.36
C ILE A 300 13.48 9.20 8.26
N LEU A 301 12.70 8.57 7.39
CA LEU A 301 11.26 8.81 7.26
C LEU A 301 10.52 7.50 7.51
N VAL A 302 9.49 7.50 8.36
CA VAL A 302 8.60 6.35 8.55
C VAL A 302 7.24 6.66 7.95
N ASN A 303 6.88 5.94 6.90
CA ASN A 303 5.62 6.11 6.21
C ASN A 303 4.65 4.99 6.59
N LYS A 304 3.50 5.35 7.15
CA LYS A 304 2.38 4.43 7.40
C LYS A 304 1.64 4.09 6.10
N SER A 305 2.31 3.29 5.28
CA SER A 305 1.96 3.00 3.89
C SER A 305 2.72 1.78 3.38
N SER A 306 2.12 1.01 2.45
CA SER A 306 2.78 -0.19 1.89
C SER A 306 3.54 0.11 0.60
N VAL A 307 2.89 0.75 -0.38
CA VAL A 307 3.50 1.01 -1.71
C VAL A 307 3.11 2.36 -2.31
N HIS A 308 1.90 2.90 -2.07
CA HIS A 308 1.46 4.15 -2.71
C HIS A 308 2.45 5.32 -2.56
N PHE A 309 3.07 5.46 -1.38
CA PHE A 309 4.07 6.49 -1.12
C PHE A 309 5.27 6.45 -2.07
N ARG A 310 5.61 5.30 -2.64
CA ARG A 310 6.73 5.18 -3.59
C ARG A 310 6.58 6.12 -4.79
N ALA A 311 5.35 6.49 -5.15
CA ALA A 311 5.10 7.44 -6.23
C ALA A 311 5.85 8.77 -6.04
N ASP A 312 5.92 9.26 -4.81
CA ASP A 312 6.46 10.58 -4.47
C ASP A 312 7.76 10.50 -3.64
N PHE A 313 8.01 9.37 -2.97
CA PHE A 313 9.17 9.19 -2.10
C PHE A 313 10.35 8.48 -2.79
N ASP A 314 10.15 7.64 -3.80
CA ASP A 314 11.26 6.99 -4.54
C ASP A 314 12.32 8.01 -5.02
N PRO A 315 11.95 9.20 -5.58
CA PRO A 315 12.92 10.17 -6.07
C PRO A 315 13.84 10.74 -4.97
N ILE A 316 13.33 10.86 -3.75
CA ILE A 316 14.08 11.44 -2.63
C ILE A 316 14.74 10.39 -1.74
N ALA A 317 14.34 9.12 -1.82
CA ALA A 317 14.81 8.08 -0.92
C ALA A 317 16.19 7.56 -1.32
N GLU A 318 17.08 7.39 -0.33
CA GLU A 318 18.30 6.61 -0.52
C GLU A 318 17.98 5.15 -0.78
N THR A 319 17.12 4.59 0.08
CA THR A 319 16.55 3.26 -0.06
C THR A 319 15.27 3.16 0.76
N ILE A 320 14.52 2.08 0.54
CA ILE A 320 13.25 1.81 1.21
C ILE A 320 13.33 0.45 1.89
N LEU A 321 13.08 0.41 3.20
CA LEU A 321 13.01 -0.83 3.98
C LEU A 321 11.56 -1.10 4.40
N THR A 322 11.10 -2.34 4.25
CA THR A 322 9.76 -2.75 4.71
C THR A 322 9.83 -3.20 6.17
N CYS A 323 9.09 -2.53 7.05
CA CYS A 323 9.02 -2.86 8.47
C CYS A 323 7.66 -3.46 8.86
N THR A 324 7.67 -4.41 9.79
CA THR A 324 6.48 -5.13 10.26
C THR A 324 6.20 -4.83 11.73
N ALA A 325 5.97 -3.56 12.07
CA ALA A 325 5.44 -3.19 13.39
C ALA A 325 4.03 -3.77 13.57
N PRO A 326 3.60 -4.14 14.79
CA PRO A 326 2.24 -4.62 15.02
C PRO A 326 1.20 -3.68 14.39
N GLY A 327 0.32 -4.24 13.58
CA GLY A 327 -0.71 -3.48 12.87
C GLY A 327 -1.88 -4.35 12.41
N PRO A 328 -3.01 -3.72 12.06
CA PRO A 328 -4.23 -4.42 11.62
C PRO A 328 -4.06 -5.22 10.32
N MET A 329 -3.05 -4.88 9.51
CA MET A 329 -2.83 -5.46 8.19
C MET A 329 -1.51 -6.24 8.15
N PRO A 330 -1.45 -7.47 8.70
CA PRO A 330 -0.21 -8.25 8.70
C PRO A 330 0.33 -8.43 7.28
N VAL A 331 1.66 -8.38 7.13
CA VAL A 331 2.30 -8.52 5.82
C VAL A 331 2.03 -9.90 5.22
N SER A 332 2.07 -10.96 6.03
CA SER A 332 1.69 -12.30 5.61
C SER A 332 0.17 -12.46 5.72
N PRO A 333 -0.55 -12.68 4.62
CA PRO A 333 -1.99 -12.96 4.69
C PRO A 333 -2.26 -14.28 5.42
N ALA A 334 -1.30 -15.21 5.52
CA ALA A 334 -1.44 -16.45 6.27
C ALA A 334 -1.63 -16.26 7.80
N SER A 335 -1.39 -15.04 8.31
CA SER A 335 -1.70 -14.63 9.68
C SER A 335 -3.14 -14.13 9.87
N LEU A 336 -3.89 -13.94 8.80
CA LEU A 336 -5.29 -13.50 8.88
C LEU A 336 -6.22 -14.68 9.23
N PRO A 337 -7.29 -14.43 10.01
CA PRO A 337 -8.22 -15.47 10.45
C PRO A 337 -9.27 -15.77 9.36
N PHE A 338 -8.84 -16.27 8.21
CA PHE A 338 -9.77 -16.61 7.11
C PHE A 338 -10.77 -17.69 7.53
N THR A 339 -12.03 -17.53 7.12
CA THR A 339 -13.11 -18.51 7.33
C THR A 339 -13.84 -18.88 6.04
N LYS A 340 -13.74 -18.05 5.00
CA LYS A 340 -14.49 -18.15 3.75
C LYS A 340 -13.60 -18.14 2.50
N LEU A 341 -12.28 -18.17 2.66
CA LEU A 341 -11.35 -18.29 1.54
C LEU A 341 -11.58 -19.62 0.78
N ALA A 342 -11.32 -19.65 -0.52
CA ALA A 342 -11.48 -20.88 -1.30
C ALA A 342 -10.54 -21.98 -0.78
N ARG A 343 -11.08 -23.19 -0.59
CA ARG A 343 -10.28 -24.37 -0.24
C ARG A 343 -9.16 -24.57 -1.25
N GLY A 344 -7.93 -24.76 -0.77
CA GLY A 344 -6.76 -24.96 -1.63
C GLY A 344 -6.02 -23.67 -2.02
N MET A 345 -6.58 -22.48 -1.74
CA MET A 345 -5.89 -21.21 -1.95
C MET A 345 -4.69 -21.11 -1.00
N ARG A 346 -3.46 -20.98 -1.52
CA ARG A 346 -2.30 -20.69 -0.66
C ARG A 346 -2.40 -19.28 -0.12
N MET A 347 -2.27 -19.12 1.20
CA MET A 347 -2.45 -17.82 1.85
C MET A 347 -1.23 -16.90 1.68
N GLU A 348 -0.14 -17.41 1.11
CA GLU A 348 1.06 -16.67 0.71
C GLU A 348 1.81 -17.49 -0.35
N PRO A 349 2.78 -16.90 -1.07
CA PRO A 349 3.55 -17.60 -2.09
C PRO A 349 4.28 -18.81 -1.50
N LEU A 350 4.13 -19.98 -2.13
CA LEU A 350 4.64 -21.27 -1.67
C LEU A 350 4.19 -21.69 -0.26
N GLY A 351 3.22 -20.97 0.32
CA GLY A 351 2.74 -21.20 1.67
C GLY A 351 1.71 -22.33 1.77
N ARG A 352 1.19 -22.51 2.99
CA ARG A 352 0.12 -23.48 3.25
C ARG A 352 -1.17 -23.09 2.52
N ALA A 353 -1.84 -24.09 1.96
CA ALA A 353 -3.18 -23.93 1.42
C ALA A 353 -4.20 -23.75 2.55
N PHE A 354 -5.19 -22.90 2.34
CA PHE A 354 -6.34 -22.76 3.21
C PHE A 354 -7.17 -24.05 3.21
N ASP A 355 -7.45 -24.55 4.41
CA ASP A 355 -8.39 -25.63 4.64
C ASP A 355 -9.39 -25.20 5.71
N PRO A 356 -10.69 -25.07 5.39
CA PRO A 356 -11.70 -24.64 6.36
C PRO A 356 -11.82 -25.56 7.57
N GLN A 357 -11.34 -26.81 7.49
CA GLN A 357 -11.33 -27.75 8.61
C GLN A 357 -10.27 -27.41 9.67
N ASN A 358 -9.23 -26.65 9.30
CA ASN A 358 -8.15 -26.23 10.20
C ASN A 358 -8.31 -24.78 10.69
N ALA A 359 -9.38 -24.10 10.28
CA ALA A 359 -9.63 -22.68 10.56
C ALA A 359 -10.38 -22.43 11.89
N ALA A 360 -10.43 -23.42 12.78
CA ALA A 360 -11.14 -23.39 14.06
C ALA A 360 -10.23 -23.02 15.24
#